data_AF-A0A9R1RQA9-F1
#
_entry.id   AF-A0A9R1RQA9-F1
#
_cell.length_a   1.000
_cell.length_b   1.000
_cell.length_c   1.000
_cell.angle_alpha   90.00
_cell.angle_beta   90.00
_cell.angle_gamma   90.00
#
_symmetry.space_group_name_H-M   'P 1'
#
loop_
_entity.id
_entity.type
_entity.pdbx_description
1 polymer ?
#
loop_
_entity_poly.entity_id
_entity_poly.type
_entity_poly.pdbx_seq_one_letter_code
_entity_poly.pdbx_strand_id
1 'polypeptide(L)'
;MNRLVPGKDYRIECGEGKKVYQKDDMSSENLFSWLGDDVLTKPTYSRFCALLDNYNPHQGYKEVVTQQDKHEEAAFIEEIARTASIKYLHRYLVLKGVVSQDYDDFKAMLTSLWFNLYGRCGNSSCSSAFEHVFVGEIKEQRQGETEVSGFHNWIQVSPCNASAVLYP
;
A
#
# COMPACT_ATOMS: atom_id res chain seq x y z
N MET A 1 18.23 -6.26 2.91
CA MET A 1 17.71 -5.07 3.63
C MET A 1 17.01 -4.24 2.57
N ASN A 2 15.71 -3.95 2.73
CA ASN A 2 14.88 -3.44 1.62
C ASN A 2 14.64 -1.93 1.68
N ARG A 3 15.08 -1.25 2.74
CA ARG A 3 14.96 0.21 2.86
C ARG A 3 15.81 0.91 1.79
N LEU A 4 15.19 1.84 1.08
CA LEU A 4 15.87 2.70 0.11
C LEU A 4 16.64 3.82 0.78
N VAL A 5 17.73 4.24 0.13
CA VAL A 5 18.66 5.25 0.61
C VAL A 5 18.54 6.52 -0.25
N PRO A 6 18.26 7.69 0.35
CA PRO A 6 18.26 8.96 -0.37
C PRO A 6 19.57 9.22 -1.11
N GLY A 7 19.49 9.70 -2.34
CA GLY A 7 20.65 9.98 -3.19
C GLY A 7 21.33 8.75 -3.81
N LYS A 8 20.92 7.53 -3.41
CA LYS A 8 21.39 6.28 -4.03
C LYS A 8 20.27 5.54 -4.74
N ASP A 9 19.11 5.40 -4.10
CA ASP A 9 17.95 4.66 -4.63
C ASP A 9 16.85 5.62 -5.13
N TYR A 10 16.77 6.84 -4.60
CA TYR A 10 15.78 7.85 -5.01
C TYR A 10 16.22 9.28 -4.68
N ARG A 11 15.58 10.27 -5.33
CA ARG A 11 15.71 11.70 -5.04
C ARG A 11 14.32 12.32 -4.90
N ILE A 12 14.15 13.15 -3.87
CA ILE A 12 12.92 13.91 -3.61
C ILE A 12 13.19 15.39 -3.84
N GLU A 13 12.24 16.06 -4.48
CA GLU A 13 12.18 17.52 -4.57
C GLU A 13 10.98 18.01 -3.78
N CYS A 14 11.22 18.51 -2.58
CA CYS A 14 10.16 18.91 -1.66
C CYS A 14 9.45 20.22 -2.06
N GLY A 15 9.90 20.88 -3.12
CA GLY A 15 9.41 22.20 -3.53
C GLY A 15 9.61 23.28 -2.46
N GLU A 16 8.92 24.41 -2.62
CA GLU A 16 8.83 25.44 -1.58
C GLU A 16 7.66 25.15 -0.64
N GLY A 17 7.84 25.42 0.66
CA GLY A 17 6.81 25.14 1.67
C GLY A 17 5.51 25.90 1.41
N LYS A 18 4.39 25.16 1.26
CA LYS A 18 3.06 25.74 1.07
C LYS A 18 2.45 26.17 2.41
N LYS A 19 2.05 27.44 2.52
CA LYS A 19 1.26 27.94 3.66
C LYS A 19 -0.23 27.67 3.43
N VAL A 20 -0.98 27.44 4.51
CA VAL A 20 -2.40 27.04 4.48
C VAL A 20 -3.29 27.99 3.68
N TYR A 21 -2.92 29.28 3.56
CA TYR A 21 -3.69 30.27 2.82
C TYR A 21 -3.34 30.38 1.32
N GLN A 22 -2.27 29.73 0.86
CA GLN A 22 -1.89 29.72 -0.55
C GLN A 22 -2.73 28.68 -1.28
N LYS A 23 -3.50 29.13 -2.28
CA LYS A 23 -4.37 28.25 -3.07
C LYS A 23 -3.62 27.58 -4.22
N ASP A 24 -2.66 28.29 -4.79
CA ASP A 24 -1.89 27.84 -5.95
C ASP A 24 -0.95 26.68 -5.60
N ASP A 25 -0.64 25.86 -6.60
CA ASP A 25 0.41 24.86 -6.48
C ASP A 25 1.77 25.56 -6.43
N MET A 26 2.54 25.27 -5.38
CA MET A 26 3.87 25.84 -5.14
C MET A 26 4.99 24.85 -5.47
N SER A 27 4.64 23.69 -6.03
CA SER A 27 5.57 22.64 -6.46
C SER A 27 5.18 22.17 -7.86
N SER A 28 5.67 22.87 -8.90
CA SER A 28 5.44 22.49 -10.29
C SER A 28 6.10 21.16 -10.70
N GLU A 29 7.05 20.69 -9.89
CA GLU A 29 7.80 19.47 -10.13
C GLU A 29 7.24 18.28 -9.35
N ASN A 30 7.45 17.07 -9.88
CA ASN A 30 7.10 15.84 -9.20
C ASN A 30 7.90 15.69 -7.91
N LEU A 31 7.25 15.21 -6.84
CA LEU A 31 7.89 14.96 -5.55
C LEU A 31 9.11 14.03 -5.69
N PHE A 32 9.03 13.01 -6.54
CA PHE A 32 10.16 12.18 -6.92
C PHE A 32 10.75 12.69 -8.24
N SER A 33 11.92 13.34 -8.16
CA SER A 33 12.66 13.72 -9.38
C SER A 33 13.48 12.57 -9.96
N TRP A 34 13.74 11.53 -9.15
CA TRP A 34 14.36 10.30 -9.62
C TRP A 34 14.05 9.12 -8.70
N LEU A 35 13.84 7.95 -9.31
CA LEU A 35 13.76 6.65 -8.65
C LEU A 35 14.62 5.68 -9.46
N GLY A 36 15.49 4.91 -8.82
CA GLY A 36 16.32 3.94 -9.51
C GLY A 36 15.49 2.87 -10.24
N ASP A 37 15.86 2.55 -11.47
CA ASP A 37 15.11 1.61 -12.32
C ASP A 37 14.97 0.21 -11.70
N ASP A 38 15.94 -0.18 -10.86
CA ASP A 38 15.98 -1.48 -10.19
C ASP A 38 15.14 -1.51 -8.90
N VAL A 39 14.74 -0.35 -8.36
CA VAL A 39 14.05 -0.25 -7.07
C VAL A 39 12.75 -1.03 -7.06
N LEU A 40 11.92 -0.85 -8.09
CA LEU A 40 10.61 -1.50 -8.20
C LEU A 40 10.73 -2.97 -8.64
N THR A 41 11.89 -3.37 -9.19
CA THR A 41 12.18 -4.76 -9.56
C THR A 41 12.59 -5.62 -8.37
N LYS A 42 12.95 -5.00 -7.23
CA LYS A 42 13.27 -5.73 -6.00
C LYS A 42 12.07 -6.59 -5.59
N PRO A 43 12.26 -7.88 -5.20
CA PRO A 43 11.17 -8.84 -5.04
C PRO A 43 10.01 -8.35 -4.17
N THR A 44 10.30 -7.73 -3.03
CA THR A 44 9.27 -7.21 -2.12
C THR A 44 8.47 -6.06 -2.73
N TYR A 45 9.12 -5.19 -3.51
CA TYR A 45 8.47 -4.06 -4.17
C TYR A 45 7.64 -4.50 -5.37
N SER A 46 8.16 -5.42 -6.18
CA SER A 46 7.44 -5.98 -7.31
C SER A 46 6.16 -6.71 -6.88
N ARG A 47 6.23 -7.53 -5.82
CA ARG A 47 5.03 -8.17 -5.25
C ARG A 47 4.04 -7.16 -4.68
N PHE A 48 4.56 -6.07 -4.11
CA PHE A 48 3.72 -5.01 -3.58
C PHE A 48 3.02 -4.20 -4.69
N CYS A 49 3.70 -3.82 -5.78
CA CYS A 49 3.02 -3.13 -6.89
C CYS A 49 1.99 -4.04 -7.58
N ALA A 50 2.24 -5.35 -7.71
CA ALA A 50 1.23 -6.29 -8.22
C ALA A 50 -0.06 -6.29 -7.38
N LEU A 51 0.06 -6.20 -6.05
CA LEU A 51 -1.13 -6.06 -5.20
C LEU A 51 -1.88 -4.75 -5.45
N LEU A 52 -1.18 -3.63 -5.70
CA LEU A 52 -1.83 -2.35 -5.96
C LEU A 52 -2.66 -2.36 -7.25
N ASP A 53 -2.19 -3.06 -8.29
CA ASP A 53 -2.86 -3.15 -9.59
C ASP A 53 -4.23 -3.87 -9.50
N ASN A 54 -4.45 -4.67 -8.46
CA ASN A 54 -5.71 -5.38 -8.25
C ASN A 54 -6.83 -4.47 -7.72
N TYR A 55 -6.51 -3.31 -7.17
CA TYR A 55 -7.49 -2.47 -6.46
C TYR A 55 -7.92 -1.27 -7.29
N ASN A 56 -9.24 -1.13 -7.45
CA ASN A 56 -9.85 0.02 -8.10
C ASN A 56 -10.20 1.07 -7.03
N PRO A 57 -9.69 2.32 -7.11
CA PRO A 57 -9.93 3.32 -6.08
C PRO A 57 -11.40 3.77 -5.96
N HIS A 58 -12.26 3.48 -6.94
CA HIS A 58 -13.67 3.87 -6.92
C HIS A 58 -14.51 2.99 -5.97
N GLN A 59 -14.96 3.56 -4.85
CA GLN A 59 -15.87 2.90 -3.92
C GLN A 59 -17.19 2.47 -4.59
N GLY A 60 -17.60 1.22 -4.39
CA GLY A 60 -18.97 0.76 -4.67
C GLY A 60 -19.08 -0.50 -5.52
N TYR A 61 -17.98 -0.97 -6.13
CA TYR A 61 -17.96 -2.27 -6.79
C TYR A 61 -17.63 -3.35 -5.76
N LYS A 62 -18.42 -4.43 -5.77
CA LYS A 62 -18.11 -5.63 -4.99
C LYS A 62 -16.85 -6.23 -5.62
N GLU A 63 -15.71 -6.09 -4.94
CA GLU A 63 -14.48 -6.73 -5.37
C GLU A 63 -14.69 -8.25 -5.36
N VAL A 64 -14.64 -8.84 -6.56
CA VAL A 64 -14.66 -10.29 -6.71
C VAL A 64 -13.21 -10.73 -6.58
N VAL A 65 -12.82 -11.15 -5.37
CA VAL A 65 -11.49 -11.70 -5.14
C VAL A 65 -11.29 -12.92 -6.04
N THR A 66 -10.39 -12.80 -7.00
CA THR A 66 -10.07 -13.85 -7.97
C THR A 66 -9.09 -14.86 -7.36
N GLN A 67 -8.87 -15.98 -8.06
CA GLN A 67 -7.80 -16.90 -7.67
C GLN A 67 -6.40 -16.29 -7.86
N GLN A 68 -6.26 -15.36 -8.81
CA GLN A 68 -5.01 -14.66 -9.07
C GLN A 68 -4.68 -13.74 -7.89
N ASP A 69 -5.65 -12.96 -7.41
CA ASP A 69 -5.46 -12.04 -6.28
C ASP A 69 -4.96 -12.80 -5.05
N LYS A 70 -5.61 -13.92 -4.71
CA LYS A 70 -5.17 -14.79 -3.60
C LYS A 70 -3.75 -15.33 -3.78
N HIS A 71 -3.35 -15.62 -5.01
CA HIS A 71 -1.99 -16.06 -5.31
C HIS A 71 -0.98 -14.93 -5.08
N GLU A 72 -1.33 -13.71 -5.48
CA GLU A 72 -0.49 -12.53 -5.31
C GLU A 72 -0.37 -12.12 -3.83
N GLU A 73 -1.47 -12.19 -3.07
CA GLU A 73 -1.49 -12.01 -1.62
C GLU A 73 -0.56 -13.02 -0.93
N ALA A 74 -0.70 -14.31 -1.26
CA ALA A 74 0.14 -15.37 -0.71
C ALA A 74 1.62 -15.16 -1.08
N ALA A 75 1.90 -14.80 -2.33
CA ALA A 75 3.26 -14.53 -2.80
C ALA A 75 3.88 -13.32 -2.08
N PHE A 76 3.10 -12.27 -1.80
CA PHE A 76 3.56 -11.12 -1.04
C PHE A 76 3.87 -11.49 0.41
N ILE A 77 2.98 -12.24 1.08
CA ILE A 77 3.19 -12.70 2.46
C ILE A 77 4.44 -13.55 2.57
N GLU A 78 4.66 -14.50 1.66
CA GLU A 78 5.88 -15.30 1.61
C GLU A 78 7.13 -14.43 1.44
N GLU A 79 7.06 -13.41 0.59
CA GLU A 79 8.21 -12.56 0.32
C GLU A 79 8.57 -11.66 1.52
N ILE A 80 7.57 -11.03 2.16
CA ILE A 80 7.83 -10.23 3.37
C ILE A 80 8.27 -11.11 4.55
N ALA A 81 7.75 -12.34 4.66
CA ALA A 81 8.10 -13.28 5.71
C ALA A 81 9.57 -13.73 5.63
N ARG A 82 10.22 -13.61 4.47
CA ARG A 82 11.66 -13.90 4.35
C ARG A 82 12.54 -12.80 4.95
N THR A 83 12.01 -11.59 5.10
CA THR A 83 12.76 -10.42 5.56
C THR A 83 13.15 -10.52 7.04
N ALA A 84 14.26 -9.87 7.40
CA ALA A 84 14.71 -9.81 8.78
C ALA A 84 13.70 -9.09 9.70
N SER A 85 12.99 -8.08 9.18
CA SER A 85 12.00 -7.31 9.94
C SER A 85 10.81 -8.16 10.39
N ILE A 86 10.24 -8.96 9.48
CA ILE A 86 9.10 -9.84 9.82
C ILE A 86 9.55 -11.00 10.72
N LYS A 87 10.75 -11.56 10.49
CA LYS A 87 11.33 -12.56 11.39
C LYS A 87 11.54 -12.02 12.80
N TYR A 88 11.96 -10.76 12.94
CA TYR A 88 12.08 -10.10 14.24
C TYR A 88 10.71 -9.90 14.90
N LEU A 89 9.72 -9.43 14.14
CA LEU A 89 8.34 -9.26 14.61
C LEU A 89 7.77 -10.59 15.13
N HIS A 90 7.92 -11.68 14.38
CA HIS A 90 7.48 -13.02 14.80
C HIS A 90 8.12 -13.43 16.12
N ARG A 91 9.45 -13.35 16.22
CA ARG A 91 10.17 -13.66 17.47
C ARG A 91 9.68 -12.81 18.64
N TYR A 92 9.45 -11.52 18.43
CA TYR A 92 8.95 -10.63 19.46
C TYR A 92 7.54 -11.02 19.92
N LEU A 93 6.63 -11.33 18.99
CA LEU A 93 5.25 -11.73 19.31
C LEU A 93 5.19 -13.10 20.00
N VAL A 94 6.05 -14.04 19.60
CA VAL A 94 6.24 -15.33 20.29
C VAL A 94 6.68 -15.11 21.73
N LEU A 95 7.68 -14.24 21.96
CA LEU A 95 8.15 -13.90 23.31
C LEU A 95 7.06 -13.24 24.16
N LYS A 96 6.12 -12.54 23.53
CA LYS A 96 4.95 -11.94 24.19
C LYS A 96 3.78 -12.91 24.36
N GLY A 97 3.88 -14.14 23.86
CA GLY A 97 2.79 -15.13 23.92
C GLY A 97 1.58 -14.77 23.06
N VAL A 98 1.75 -13.90 22.06
CA VAL A 98 0.64 -13.43 21.19
C VAL A 98 0.42 -14.38 20.01
N VAL A 99 1.49 -15.01 19.51
CA VAL A 99 1.45 -15.93 18.36
C VAL A 99 2.19 -17.23 18.64
N SER A 100 1.85 -18.28 17.89
CA SER A 100 2.52 -19.57 17.91
C SER A 100 3.99 -19.47 17.46
N GLN A 101 4.81 -20.41 17.92
CA GLN A 101 6.16 -20.60 17.37
C GLN A 101 6.13 -21.09 15.92
N ASP A 102 5.02 -21.71 15.50
CA ASP A 102 4.82 -22.13 14.12
C ASP A 102 4.78 -20.90 13.20
N TYR A 103 5.62 -20.92 12.18
CA TYR A 103 5.75 -19.82 11.25
C TYR A 103 4.65 -19.83 10.19
N ASP A 104 4.10 -21.00 9.86
CA ASP A 104 2.99 -21.12 8.92
C ASP A 104 1.70 -20.58 9.56
N ASP A 105 1.47 -20.82 10.85
CA ASP A 105 0.40 -20.19 11.63
C ASP A 105 0.53 -18.66 11.62
N PHE A 106 1.76 -18.15 11.80
CA PHE A 106 2.02 -16.72 11.78
C PHE A 106 1.76 -16.09 10.41
N LYS A 107 2.16 -16.75 9.32
CA LYS A 107 1.84 -16.31 7.95
C LYS A 107 0.33 -16.33 7.69
N ALA A 108 -0.37 -17.39 8.10
CA ALA A 108 -1.82 -17.47 7.98
C ALA A 108 -2.53 -16.34 8.75
N MET A 109 -2.05 -16.02 9.95
CA MET A 109 -2.52 -14.87 10.73
C MET A 109 -2.28 -13.54 10.00
N LEU A 110 -1.08 -13.32 9.45
CA LEU A 110 -0.78 -12.12 8.67
C LEU A 110 -1.69 -11.99 7.45
N THR A 111 -1.89 -13.07 6.70
CA THR A 111 -2.81 -13.11 5.56
C THR A 111 -4.22 -12.72 6.00
N SER A 112 -4.73 -13.37 7.06
CA SER A 112 -6.06 -13.09 7.59
C SER A 112 -6.21 -11.66 8.10
N LEU A 113 -5.17 -11.08 8.70
CA LEU A 113 -5.21 -9.73 9.25
C LEU A 113 -5.30 -8.67 8.14
N TRP A 114 -4.53 -8.86 7.06
CA TRP A 114 -4.40 -7.85 6.01
C TRP A 114 -5.42 -7.99 4.89
N PHE A 115 -5.77 -9.21 4.50
CA PHE A 115 -6.54 -9.49 3.29
C PHE A 115 -7.96 -10.02 3.54
N ASN A 116 -8.31 -10.40 4.78
CA ASN A 116 -9.71 -10.73 5.03
C ASN A 116 -10.57 -9.49 4.91
N LEU A 117 -11.60 -9.62 4.09
CA LEU A 117 -12.63 -8.62 3.93
C LEU A 117 -13.48 -8.50 5.20
N TYR A 118 -13.66 -7.29 5.70
CA TYR A 118 -14.62 -7.00 6.76
C TYR A 118 -15.74 -6.10 6.22
N GLY A 119 -16.99 -6.44 6.57
CA GLY A 119 -18.14 -5.63 6.20
C GLY A 119 -18.22 -4.38 7.08
N ARG A 120 -18.19 -3.20 6.47
CA ARG A 120 -18.52 -1.95 7.18
C ARG A 120 -20.04 -1.90 7.35
N CYS A 121 -20.50 -2.00 8.59
CA CYS A 121 -21.90 -2.00 9.00
C CYS A 121 -22.78 -1.07 8.15
N GLY A 122 -23.69 -1.65 7.35
CA GLY A 122 -24.76 -0.94 6.64
C GLY A 122 -24.62 -0.80 5.13
N ASN A 123 -23.41 -0.89 4.57
CA ASN A 123 -23.19 -0.73 3.13
C ASN A 123 -22.50 -1.98 2.57
N SER A 124 -22.90 -2.42 1.38
CA SER A 124 -22.40 -3.64 0.70
C SER A 124 -20.93 -3.60 0.25
N SER A 125 -20.13 -2.67 0.78
CA SER A 125 -18.69 -2.58 0.51
C SER A 125 -17.92 -3.37 1.57
N CYS A 126 -17.32 -4.45 1.11
CA CYS A 126 -16.35 -5.23 1.87
C CYS A 126 -14.96 -4.74 1.45
N SER A 127 -14.17 -4.18 2.37
CA SER A 127 -12.79 -3.76 2.11
C SER A 127 -11.82 -4.49 3.03
N SER A 128 -10.58 -4.65 2.61
CA SER A 128 -9.51 -5.23 3.42
C SER A 128 -8.73 -4.17 4.20
N ALA A 129 -7.96 -4.59 5.20
CA ALA A 129 -7.06 -3.68 5.92
C ALA A 129 -5.91 -3.22 5.01
N PHE A 130 -5.51 -4.06 4.06
CA PHE A 130 -4.49 -3.72 3.07
C PHE A 130 -4.94 -2.56 2.18
N GLU A 131 -6.14 -2.63 1.60
CA GLU A 131 -6.72 -1.52 0.83
C GLU A 131 -6.74 -0.22 1.64
N HIS A 132 -7.26 -0.30 2.87
CA HIS A 132 -7.43 0.88 3.70
C HIS A 132 -6.10 1.59 4.02
N VAL A 133 -5.02 0.84 4.25
CA VAL A 133 -3.73 1.38 4.68
C VAL A 133 -2.80 1.68 3.50
N PHE A 134 -2.84 0.87 2.43
CA PHE A 134 -1.83 0.89 1.37
C PHE A 134 -2.34 1.29 -0.01
N VAL A 135 -3.65 1.22 -0.26
CA VAL A 135 -4.27 1.67 -1.52
C VAL A 135 -4.87 3.06 -1.34
N GLY A 136 -5.42 3.34 -0.16
CA GLY A 136 -6.23 4.53 0.07
C GLY A 136 -7.63 4.40 -0.51
N GLU A 137 -8.59 5.11 0.06
CA GLU A 137 -9.98 5.12 -0.36
C GLU A 137 -10.31 6.47 -0.99
N ILE A 138 -10.89 6.45 -2.20
CA ILE A 138 -11.54 7.60 -2.79
C ILE A 138 -13.03 7.55 -2.44
N LYS A 139 -13.49 8.52 -1.66
CA LYS A 139 -14.90 8.68 -1.30
C LYS A 139 -15.51 9.78 -2.15
N GLU A 140 -16.46 9.42 -3.00
CA GLU A 140 -17.34 10.41 -3.62
C GLU A 140 -18.34 10.91 -2.57
N GLN A 141 -18.22 12.18 -2.18
CA GLN A 141 -19.20 12.82 -1.33
C GLN A 141 -20.44 13.22 -2.16
N ARG A 142 -21.60 13.33 -1.48
CA ARG A 142 -22.92 13.60 -2.10
C ARG A 142 -23.02 14.92 -2.88
N GLN A 143 -22.00 15.78 -2.82
CA GLN A 143 -21.94 17.07 -3.50
C GLN A 143 -21.00 17.08 -4.72
N GLY A 144 -20.53 15.91 -5.18
CA GLY A 144 -19.59 15.81 -6.30
C GLY A 144 -18.13 16.10 -5.93
N GLU A 145 -17.85 16.25 -4.63
CA GLU A 145 -16.49 16.39 -4.10
C GLU A 145 -15.88 15.01 -3.85
N THR A 146 -14.65 14.82 -4.31
CA THR A 146 -13.90 13.57 -4.18
C THR A 146 -12.90 13.71 -3.03
N GLU A 147 -13.04 12.89 -1.98
CA GLU A 147 -12.13 12.86 -0.84
C GLU A 147 -11.19 11.67 -0.94
N VAL A 148 -9.89 11.91 -1.01
CA VAL A 148 -8.86 10.87 -0.93
C VAL A 148 -8.43 10.72 0.52
N SER A 149 -8.58 9.51 1.09
CA SER A 149 -8.18 9.19 2.46
C SER A 149 -7.29 7.95 2.49
N GLY A 150 -6.31 7.87 3.41
CA GLY A 150 -5.44 6.69 3.55
C GLY A 150 -4.26 6.61 2.56
N PHE A 151 -4.04 7.62 1.72
CA PHE A 151 -2.94 7.66 0.75
C PHE A 151 -1.61 8.05 1.42
N HIS A 152 -1.04 7.14 2.22
CA HIS A 152 0.19 7.38 3.00
C HIS A 152 1.41 6.61 2.48
N ASN A 153 1.23 5.82 1.43
CA ASN A 153 2.28 4.98 0.89
C ASN A 153 3.06 5.68 -0.23
N TRP A 154 4.33 5.97 0.03
CA TRP A 154 5.21 6.67 -0.91
C TRP A 154 5.40 5.92 -2.24
N ILE A 155 5.19 4.60 -2.28
CA ILE A 155 5.24 3.81 -3.53
C ILE A 155 4.07 4.19 -4.45
N GLN A 156 2.88 4.48 -3.89
CA GLN A 156 1.75 4.98 -4.69
C GLN A 156 1.95 6.41 -5.18
N VAL A 157 2.75 7.21 -4.46
CA VAL A 157 3.17 8.56 -4.85
C VAL A 157 4.30 8.51 -5.92
N SER A 158 4.93 7.34 -6.10
CA SER A 158 5.99 7.09 -7.07
C SER A 158 5.43 6.58 -8.42
N PRO A 159 6.25 6.46 -9.48
CA PRO A 159 5.77 6.11 -10.82
C PRO A 159 5.03 4.77 -10.99
N CYS A 160 4.97 3.88 -9.98
CA CYS A 160 4.14 2.67 -10.05
C CYS A 160 2.67 3.02 -10.38
N ASN A 161 2.19 4.24 -10.09
CA ASN A 161 0.79 4.63 -10.30
C ASN A 161 0.58 5.95 -11.08
N ALA A 162 1.60 6.46 -11.79
CA ALA A 162 1.50 7.73 -12.51
C ALA A 162 0.42 7.77 -13.60
N SER A 163 -0.13 6.61 -14.00
CA SER A 163 -1.22 6.52 -14.98
C SER A 163 -2.63 6.45 -14.36
N ALA A 164 -2.78 6.19 -13.06
CA ALA A 164 -4.09 5.94 -12.45
C ALA A 164 -4.64 7.09 -11.59
N VAL A 165 -3.80 8.05 -11.18
CA VAL A 165 -4.20 9.12 -10.23
C VAL A 165 -4.06 10.53 -10.81
N LEU A 166 -3.35 10.72 -11.93
CA LEU A 166 -2.99 12.06 -12.44
C LEU A 166 -3.65 12.48 -13.75
N TYR A 167 -4.57 11.69 -14.29
CA TYR A 167 -5.38 12.10 -15.44
C TYR A 167 -6.87 11.91 -15.14
N PRO A 168 -7.62 12.98 -14.81
CA PRO A 168 -9.06 12.99 -15.02
C PRO A 168 -9.41 12.91 -16.53
#